data_AF-A0AAD3DCG6-F1
#
_entry.id   AF-A0AAD3DCG6-F1
#
_cell.length_a   1.000
_cell.length_b   1.000
_cell.length_c   1.000
_cell.angle_alpha   90.00
_cell.angle_beta   90.00
_cell.angle_gamma   90.00
#
_symmetry.space_group_name_H-M   'P 1'
#
loop_
_entity.id
_entity.type
_entity.pdbx_description
1 polymer ?
#
loop_
_entity_poly.entity_id
_entity_poly.type
_entity_poly.pdbx_seq_one_letter_code
_entity_poly.pdbx_strand_id
1 'polypeptide(L)'
;MRLPTRSILASMTLNAPLISGFACRQFFNSFTRQHNKFSTSMFSSISKNSCISNIFGGDYGGQKATFSSVDGKLIPVPEHMVPESMVEWGQIPSCFEVIVSEDITNDNEDESQSILQRSTVTVMPEVGCGLDNLDTMKKIEKIPFNEYETFQLNDMNIATAFIKEEGKRCVECIFVKEEEGVKNGEEALTTIRMRVSVNLFDNNQIKSPIHVTREEKTSDTSSSGTIADGGGLDARTVSKLIGRENANKPFCEEELSETIESDADFTTLKLPCGLQVRYSSGPSSSLLEVGLKGTGSDSSYVVVKHDLESSQATCDQE
;
A
#
# COMPACT_ATOMS: atom_id res chain seq x y z
N MET A 1 42.42 -21.15 46.98
CA MET A 1 42.01 -22.35 46.23
C MET A 1 41.80 -21.95 44.78
N ARG A 2 42.62 -22.49 43.88
CA ARG A 2 42.59 -22.20 42.43
C ARG A 2 41.82 -23.34 41.74
N LEU A 3 40.80 -23.01 40.96
CA LEU A 3 40.15 -23.93 40.03
C LEU A 3 40.57 -23.54 38.60
N PRO A 4 40.85 -24.53 37.72
CA PRO A 4 41.38 -24.23 36.40
C PRO A 4 40.28 -24.01 35.36
N THR A 5 40.59 -23.08 34.47
CA THR A 5 39.99 -22.77 33.17
C THR A 5 40.04 -23.97 32.22
N ARG A 6 38.95 -24.22 31.47
CA ARG A 6 38.99 -24.96 30.20
C ARG A 6 38.15 -24.25 29.14
N SER A 7 38.86 -23.70 28.17
CA SER A 7 38.39 -23.21 26.87
C SER A 7 38.18 -24.38 25.90
N ILE A 8 37.08 -24.38 25.16
CA ILE A 8 36.89 -25.25 23.98
C ILE A 8 36.69 -24.34 22.77
N LEU A 9 37.70 -24.31 21.91
CA LEU A 9 37.66 -23.76 20.55
C LEU A 9 37.29 -24.92 19.62
N ALA A 10 36.17 -24.79 18.90
CA ALA A 10 35.84 -25.64 17.77
C ALA A 10 36.05 -24.84 16.48
N SER A 11 37.14 -25.16 15.79
CA SER A 11 37.43 -24.74 14.42
C SER A 11 36.72 -25.70 13.47
N MET A 12 35.88 -25.17 12.58
CA MET A 12 35.38 -25.91 11.42
C MET A 12 35.85 -25.20 10.15
N THR A 13 36.91 -25.75 9.57
CA THR A 13 37.33 -25.51 8.19
C THR A 13 36.59 -26.48 7.27
N LEU A 14 35.83 -25.96 6.31
CA LEU A 14 35.36 -26.71 5.15
C LEU A 14 36.06 -26.18 3.90
N ASN A 15 36.79 -27.08 3.26
CA ASN A 15 37.56 -26.87 2.03
C ASN A 15 36.87 -27.60 0.86
N ALA A 16 36.96 -26.95 -0.31
CA ALA A 16 36.98 -27.48 -1.68
C ALA A 16 35.62 -27.75 -2.40
N PRO A 17 35.59 -27.83 -3.75
CA PRO A 17 36.63 -27.54 -4.76
C PRO A 17 36.23 -26.58 -5.90
N LEU A 18 37.27 -26.06 -6.56
CA LEU A 18 37.26 -25.42 -7.89
C LEU A 18 36.96 -26.44 -8.99
N ILE A 19 36.03 -26.11 -9.90
CA ILE A 19 35.95 -26.74 -11.24
C ILE A 19 35.94 -25.64 -12.30
N SER A 20 36.88 -25.80 -13.22
CA SER A 20 37.17 -24.97 -14.37
C SER A 20 36.22 -25.22 -15.54
N GLY A 21 35.83 -24.13 -16.20
CA GLY A 21 35.98 -23.96 -17.65
C GLY A 21 34.96 -24.64 -18.57
N PHE A 22 34.13 -23.84 -19.23
CA PHE A 22 33.83 -23.99 -20.65
C PHE A 22 33.55 -22.63 -21.28
N ALA A 23 34.33 -22.29 -22.30
CA ALA A 23 34.09 -21.18 -23.21
C ALA A 23 32.96 -21.53 -24.18
N CYS A 24 32.03 -20.61 -24.46
CA CYS A 24 31.21 -20.68 -25.67
C CYS A 24 30.80 -19.28 -26.16
N ARG A 25 31.41 -18.90 -27.27
CA ARG A 25 30.91 -18.11 -28.42
C ARG A 25 30.06 -16.86 -28.15
N GLN A 26 30.68 -15.73 -28.48
CA GLN A 26 30.03 -14.49 -28.87
C GLN A 26 29.18 -14.68 -30.13
N PHE A 27 27.92 -14.26 -30.08
CA PHE A 27 27.13 -13.87 -31.23
C PHE A 27 26.64 -12.43 -31.01
N PHE A 28 27.14 -11.52 -31.84
CA PHE A 28 26.57 -10.19 -32.00
C PHE A 28 25.25 -10.32 -32.75
N ASN A 29 24.13 -10.08 -32.08
CA ASN A 29 22.87 -9.73 -32.73
C ASN A 29 22.57 -8.27 -32.35
N SER A 30 22.77 -7.38 -33.32
CA SER A 30 22.27 -6.01 -33.31
C SER A 30 20.74 -6.05 -33.37
N PHE A 31 20.10 -5.91 -32.21
CA PHE A 31 18.65 -5.73 -32.13
C PHE A 31 18.33 -4.24 -32.27
N THR A 32 17.79 -3.86 -33.42
CA THR A 32 17.22 -2.53 -33.64
C THR A 32 16.01 -2.35 -32.73
N ARG A 33 16.15 -1.48 -31.72
CA ARG A 33 15.10 -1.04 -30.80
C ARG A 33 14.03 -0.29 -31.59
N GLN A 34 12.88 -0.93 -31.84
CA GLN A 34 11.70 -0.23 -32.34
C GLN A 34 11.15 0.63 -31.20
N HIS A 35 11.16 1.95 -31.40
CA HIS A 35 10.43 2.88 -30.56
C HIS A 35 8.94 2.62 -30.76
N ASN A 36 8.29 2.02 -29.76
CA ASN A 36 6.84 2.02 -29.67
C ASN A 36 6.39 3.48 -29.54
N LYS A 37 5.61 3.94 -30.53
CA LYS A 37 4.93 5.23 -30.49
C LYS A 37 3.90 5.16 -29.38
N PHE A 38 4.11 5.90 -28.30
CA PHE A 38 3.11 6.15 -27.27
C PHE A 38 1.86 6.71 -27.94
N SER A 39 0.77 5.94 -27.90
CA SER A 39 -0.56 6.39 -28.27
C SER A 39 -1.04 7.29 -27.15
N THR A 40 -0.86 8.60 -27.29
CA THR A 40 -1.37 9.59 -26.35
C THR A 40 -2.89 9.64 -26.53
N SER A 41 -3.64 8.92 -25.70
CA SER A 41 -5.09 9.05 -25.66
C SER A 41 -5.46 10.48 -25.24
N MET A 42 -6.35 11.11 -25.99
CA MET A 42 -6.85 12.44 -25.65
C MET A 42 -7.73 12.34 -24.40
N PHE A 43 -7.18 12.69 -23.24
CA PHE A 43 -7.95 12.81 -22.01
C PHE A 43 -8.87 14.04 -22.11
N SER A 44 -10.18 13.79 -22.10
CA SER A 44 -11.18 14.86 -21.98
C SER A 44 -11.07 15.47 -20.59
N SER A 45 -11.09 16.80 -20.52
CA SER A 45 -11.09 17.57 -19.27
C SER A 45 -12.41 17.35 -18.53
N ILE A 46 -12.48 16.29 -17.73
CA ILE A 46 -13.58 15.99 -16.81
C ILE A 46 -13.58 17.05 -15.69
N SER A 47 -14.77 17.44 -15.25
CA SER A 47 -14.99 18.34 -14.11
C SER A 47 -14.25 17.82 -12.87
N LYS A 48 -13.13 18.46 -12.51
CA LYS A 48 -12.28 18.09 -11.35
C LYS A 48 -13.05 17.98 -10.03
N ASN A 49 -14.20 18.64 -9.89
CA ASN A 49 -14.89 18.73 -8.60
C ASN A 49 -15.69 17.46 -8.22
N SER A 50 -16.16 16.65 -9.19
CA SER A 50 -16.95 15.46 -8.87
C SER A 50 -16.09 14.23 -8.56
N CYS A 51 -14.88 14.12 -9.12
CA CYS A 51 -13.98 13.01 -8.81
C CYS A 51 -13.37 13.14 -7.41
N ILE A 52 -13.13 14.37 -6.94
CA ILE A 52 -12.48 14.63 -5.63
C ILE A 52 -13.32 14.11 -4.46
N SER A 53 -14.63 14.37 -4.44
CA SER A 53 -15.53 13.95 -3.34
C SER A 53 -15.67 12.44 -3.20
N ASN A 54 -15.34 11.70 -4.26
CA ASN A 54 -15.42 10.25 -4.26
C ASN A 54 -14.11 9.62 -3.78
N ILE A 55 -12.97 10.31 -3.93
CA ILE A 55 -11.66 9.78 -3.53
C ILE A 55 -11.33 10.11 -2.08
N PHE A 56 -11.63 11.34 -1.69
CA PHE A 56 -11.26 11.92 -0.41
C PHE A 56 -12.48 12.31 0.40
N GLY A 57 -12.30 12.38 1.71
CA GLY A 57 -13.34 12.84 2.63
C GLY A 57 -14.18 11.68 3.16
N GLY A 58 -14.71 11.87 4.37
CA GLY A 58 -15.55 10.89 5.03
C GLY A 58 -14.78 9.95 5.95
N ASP A 59 -15.47 8.92 6.41
CA ASP A 59 -14.87 7.83 7.20
C ASP A 59 -14.79 6.55 6.37
N TYR A 60 -13.73 5.80 6.60
CA TYR A 60 -13.44 4.51 5.99
C TYR A 60 -13.02 3.51 7.06
N GLY A 61 -13.44 2.26 6.90
CA GLY A 61 -12.99 1.13 7.72
C GLY A 61 -12.30 0.10 6.84
N GLY A 62 -11.19 -0.47 7.30
CA GLY A 62 -10.42 -1.38 6.47
C GLY A 62 -9.33 -2.15 7.18
N GLN A 63 -8.46 -2.73 6.38
CA GLN A 63 -7.28 -3.45 6.83
C GLN A 63 -6.01 -2.83 6.24
N LYS A 64 -4.94 -2.80 7.03
CA LYS A 64 -3.62 -2.30 6.66
C LYS A 64 -2.60 -3.43 6.72
N ALA A 65 -2.09 -3.83 5.56
CA ALA A 65 -1.04 -4.80 5.40
C ALA A 65 0.30 -4.14 5.06
N THR A 66 1.38 -4.87 5.36
CA THR A 66 2.76 -4.44 5.14
C THR A 66 3.46 -5.49 4.30
N PHE A 67 4.12 -5.08 3.22
CA PHE A 67 4.78 -5.97 2.29
C PHE A 67 6.27 -5.63 2.20
N SER A 68 7.07 -6.68 2.06
CA SER A 68 8.49 -6.56 1.79
C SER A 68 8.70 -5.98 0.39
N SER A 69 9.50 -4.92 0.28
CA SER A 69 9.87 -4.37 -1.03
C SER A 69 10.89 -5.23 -1.78
N VAL A 70 11.38 -6.32 -1.19
CA VAL A 70 12.39 -7.20 -1.80
C VAL A 70 11.71 -8.31 -2.59
N ASP A 71 10.68 -8.92 -2.02
CA ASP A 71 10.04 -10.13 -2.55
C ASP A 71 8.51 -10.04 -2.61
N GLY A 72 7.93 -8.91 -2.22
CA GLY A 72 6.48 -8.71 -2.20
C GLY A 72 5.77 -9.55 -1.13
N LYS A 73 6.50 -10.25 -0.25
CA LYS A 73 5.89 -11.10 0.77
C LYS A 73 5.24 -10.25 1.85
N LEU A 74 4.11 -10.76 2.35
CA LEU A 74 3.39 -10.18 3.47
C LEU A 74 4.25 -10.28 4.73
N ILE A 75 4.47 -9.12 5.37
CA ILE A 75 5.15 -9.00 6.66
C ILE A 75 4.05 -9.01 7.72
N PRO A 76 4.01 -10.01 8.62
CA PRO A 76 2.99 -10.06 9.67
C PRO A 76 3.13 -8.90 10.65
N VAL A 77 2.09 -8.68 11.46
CA VAL A 77 2.12 -7.69 12.53
C VAL A 77 3.31 -7.98 13.46
N PRO A 78 4.15 -6.97 13.82
CA PRO A 78 5.29 -7.18 14.70
C PRO A 78 4.87 -7.78 16.04
N GLU A 79 5.58 -8.80 16.54
CA GLU A 79 5.23 -9.52 17.77
C GLU A 79 5.06 -8.60 19.00
N HIS A 80 5.84 -7.52 19.10
CA HIS A 80 5.73 -6.57 20.21
C HIS A 80 4.44 -5.72 20.17
N MET A 81 3.69 -5.75 19.07
CA MET A 81 2.38 -5.13 18.90
C MET A 81 1.23 -6.15 19.05
N VAL A 82 1.55 -7.40 19.39
CA VAL A 82 0.58 -8.49 19.53
C VAL A 82 0.58 -8.98 20.98
N PRO A 83 -0.58 -9.30 21.57
CA PRO A 83 -0.62 -9.92 22.89
C PRO A 83 0.22 -11.18 22.96
N GLU A 84 0.96 -11.37 24.07
CA GLU A 84 1.87 -12.50 24.28
C GLU A 84 1.17 -13.86 24.05
N SER A 85 -0.09 -13.99 24.48
CA SER A 85 -0.91 -15.18 24.25
C SER A 85 -1.13 -15.53 22.78
N MET A 86 -1.35 -14.55 21.90
CA MET A 86 -1.50 -14.82 20.45
C MET A 86 -0.18 -15.24 19.84
N VAL A 87 0.95 -14.69 20.32
CA VAL A 87 2.29 -15.11 19.90
C VAL A 87 2.54 -16.56 20.33
N GLU A 88 2.24 -16.90 21.60
CA GLU A 88 2.35 -18.27 22.13
C GLU A 88 1.50 -19.28 21.35
N TRP A 89 0.32 -18.87 20.88
CA TRP A 89 -0.57 -19.73 20.08
C TRP A 89 -0.25 -19.75 18.58
N GLY A 90 0.75 -18.99 18.13
CA GLY A 90 1.08 -18.86 16.71
C GLY A 90 -0.02 -18.21 15.88
N GLN A 91 -0.85 -17.36 16.50
CA GLN A 91 -1.98 -16.66 15.90
C GLN A 91 -1.65 -15.19 15.64
N ILE A 92 -0.48 -14.91 15.07
CA ILE A 92 -0.05 -13.54 14.75
C ILE A 92 -0.89 -13.04 13.57
N PRO A 93 -1.60 -11.90 13.70
CA PRO A 93 -2.38 -11.35 12.60
C PRO A 93 -1.48 -10.93 11.44
N SER A 94 -2.01 -11.07 10.23
CA SER A 94 -1.30 -10.71 9.01
C SER A 94 -1.36 -9.21 8.70
N CYS A 95 -2.32 -8.49 9.28
CA CYS A 95 -2.58 -7.07 9.05
C CYS A 95 -3.23 -6.44 10.28
N PHE A 96 -3.21 -5.11 10.32
CA PHE A 96 -3.99 -4.34 11.28
C PHE A 96 -5.38 -4.02 10.75
N GLU A 97 -6.31 -3.84 11.66
CA GLU A 97 -7.59 -3.19 11.42
C GLU A 97 -7.41 -1.67 11.55
N VAL A 98 -7.99 -0.90 10.63
CA VAL A 98 -7.85 0.57 10.60
C VAL A 98 -9.16 1.27 10.33
N ILE A 99 -9.31 2.44 10.95
CA ILE A 99 -10.38 3.41 10.68
C ILE A 99 -9.71 4.71 10.24
N VAL A 100 -10.11 5.24 9.10
CA VAL A 100 -9.54 6.42 8.49
C VAL A 100 -10.61 7.48 8.33
N SER A 101 -10.37 8.65 8.90
CA SER A 101 -11.20 9.85 8.73
C SER A 101 -10.44 10.88 7.94
N GLU A 102 -11.04 11.40 6.88
CA GLU A 102 -10.43 12.42 6.02
C GLU A 102 -11.30 13.67 5.95
N ASP A 103 -10.68 14.82 6.16
CA ASP A 103 -11.28 16.14 6.03
C ASP A 103 -10.44 17.02 5.12
N ILE A 104 -11.09 17.72 4.20
CA ILE A 104 -10.45 18.76 3.40
C ILE A 104 -10.80 20.10 4.03
N THR A 105 -9.80 20.75 4.63
CA THR A 105 -9.94 22.07 5.25
C THR A 105 -9.18 23.10 4.43
N ASN A 106 -9.73 24.31 4.28
CA ASN A 106 -8.95 25.43 3.77
C ASN A 106 -8.08 25.97 4.90
N ASP A 107 -6.81 26.24 4.63
CA ASP A 107 -5.97 26.91 5.61
C ASP A 107 -6.52 28.32 5.85
N ASN A 108 -6.75 28.66 7.11
CA ASN A 108 -7.35 29.95 7.48
C ASN A 108 -6.39 31.12 7.20
N GLU A 109 -5.09 30.84 7.06
CA GLU A 109 -4.07 31.84 6.76
C GLU A 109 -3.93 32.11 5.26
N ASP A 110 -4.10 31.07 4.43
CA ASP A 110 -4.02 31.14 2.97
C ASP A 110 -5.23 30.44 2.34
N GLU A 111 -6.28 31.20 1.99
CA GLU A 111 -7.50 30.68 1.34
C GLU A 111 -7.25 29.90 0.03
N SER A 112 -6.04 30.00 -0.52
CA SER A 112 -5.61 29.30 -1.73
C SER A 112 -5.07 27.89 -1.49
N GLN A 113 -4.79 27.50 -0.24
CA GLN A 113 -4.22 26.20 0.10
C GLN A 113 -5.24 25.34 0.86
N SER A 114 -5.76 24.32 0.19
CA SER A 114 -6.53 23.27 0.85
C SER A 114 -5.57 22.23 1.42
N ILE A 115 -5.84 21.78 2.64
CA ILE A 115 -5.09 20.74 3.35
C ILE A 115 -6.01 19.54 3.55
N LEU A 116 -5.54 18.37 3.16
CA LEU A 116 -6.14 17.09 3.53
C LEU A 116 -5.64 16.70 4.92
N GLN A 117 -6.52 16.79 5.92
CA GLN A 117 -6.27 16.23 7.24
C GLN A 117 -6.77 14.80 7.28
N ARG A 118 -5.86 13.85 7.50
CA ARG A 118 -6.16 12.42 7.64
C ARG A 118 -5.90 11.98 9.07
N SER A 119 -6.89 11.39 9.73
CA SER A 119 -6.73 10.71 11.00
C SER A 119 -6.86 9.21 10.79
N THR A 120 -5.81 8.46 11.07
CA THR A 120 -5.82 6.99 11.04
C THR A 120 -5.79 6.45 12.46
N VAL A 121 -6.84 5.74 12.85
CA VAL A 121 -6.90 4.95 14.08
C VAL A 121 -6.58 3.50 13.72
N THR A 122 -5.45 3.00 14.22
CA THR A 122 -5.04 1.61 14.08
C THR A 122 -5.49 0.84 15.31
N VAL A 123 -6.24 -0.23 15.11
CA VAL A 123 -6.75 -1.08 16.19
C VAL A 123 -5.71 -2.17 16.48
N MET A 124 -5.32 -2.28 17.75
CA MET A 124 -4.33 -3.28 18.18
C MET A 124 -4.99 -4.66 18.27
N PRO A 125 -4.29 -5.73 17.86
CA PRO A 125 -4.77 -7.09 18.10
C PRO A 125 -5.01 -7.35 19.59
N GLU A 126 -6.11 -8.00 19.92
CA GLU A 126 -6.44 -8.34 21.31
C GLU A 126 -6.98 -9.75 21.47
N VAL A 127 -6.79 -10.30 22.67
CA VAL A 127 -7.45 -11.51 23.16
C VAL A 127 -8.52 -11.12 24.16
N GLY A 128 -9.77 -11.03 23.70
CA GLY A 128 -10.85 -10.55 24.57
C GLY A 128 -12.22 -11.07 24.14
N CYS A 129 -13.16 -11.01 25.07
CA CYS A 129 -14.57 -11.08 24.70
C CYS A 129 -14.93 -9.73 24.05
N GLY A 130 -15.65 -9.73 22.91
CA GLY A 130 -15.88 -8.53 22.09
C GLY A 130 -16.69 -7.37 22.71
N LEU A 131 -16.74 -7.29 24.04
CA LEU A 131 -17.24 -6.19 24.86
C LEU A 131 -16.10 -5.35 25.47
N ASP A 132 -14.85 -5.80 25.37
CA ASP A 132 -13.69 -5.09 25.89
C ASP A 132 -13.32 -3.93 24.95
N ASN A 133 -12.79 -2.86 25.56
CA ASN A 133 -12.27 -1.71 24.82
C ASN A 133 -10.93 -2.08 24.21
N LEU A 134 -10.86 -2.03 22.89
CA LEU A 134 -9.65 -2.30 22.14
C LEU A 134 -8.65 -1.15 22.31
N ASP A 135 -7.38 -1.50 22.48
CA ASP A 135 -6.28 -0.56 22.40
C ASP A 135 -6.11 -0.04 20.97
N THR A 136 -5.74 1.24 20.85
CA THR A 136 -5.66 1.91 19.54
C THR A 136 -4.49 2.89 19.48
N MET A 137 -3.91 3.01 18.28
CA MET A 137 -2.93 4.05 17.96
C MET A 137 -3.55 5.04 16.99
N LYS A 138 -3.58 6.32 17.36
CA LYS A 138 -4.05 7.40 16.49
C LYS A 138 -2.88 8.15 15.85
N LYS A 139 -2.91 8.29 14.53
CA LYS A 139 -1.98 9.10 13.75
C LYS A 139 -2.76 10.18 13.01
N ILE A 140 -2.32 11.42 13.08
CA ILE A 140 -2.88 12.53 12.31
C ILE A 140 -1.83 13.01 11.33
N GLU A 141 -2.20 13.11 10.05
CA GLU A 141 -1.38 13.60 8.95
C GLU A 141 -2.06 14.80 8.32
N LYS A 142 -1.26 15.81 7.94
CA LYS A 142 -1.72 16.97 7.18
C LYS A 142 -0.95 16.97 5.87
N ILE A 143 -1.67 16.82 4.76
CA ILE A 143 -1.08 16.69 3.43
C ILE A 143 -1.60 17.85 2.59
N PRO A 144 -0.74 18.66 1.96
CA PRO A 144 -1.19 19.69 1.04
C PRO A 144 -2.02 19.05 -0.08
N PHE A 145 -3.28 19.47 -0.22
CA PHE A 145 -4.21 18.80 -1.13
C PHE A 145 -3.84 19.01 -2.61
N ASN A 146 -3.14 20.12 -2.89
CA ASN A 146 -2.60 20.46 -4.20
C ASN A 146 -1.47 19.52 -4.67
N GLU A 147 -0.90 18.68 -3.80
CA GLU A 147 0.07 17.65 -4.20
C GLU A 147 -0.59 16.43 -4.86
N TYR A 148 -1.92 16.27 -4.77
CA TYR A 148 -2.62 15.17 -5.40
C TYR A 148 -2.97 15.47 -6.86
N GLU A 149 -2.51 14.59 -7.74
CA GLU A 149 -2.99 14.48 -9.11
C GLU A 149 -4.10 13.43 -9.16
N THR A 150 -5.23 13.78 -9.77
CA THR A 150 -6.39 12.89 -9.89
C THR A 150 -6.63 12.47 -11.33
N PHE A 151 -6.91 11.20 -11.55
CA PHE A 151 -7.25 10.62 -12.85
C PHE A 151 -8.58 9.87 -12.75
N GLN A 152 -9.27 9.75 -13.86
CA GLN A 152 -10.42 8.85 -14.01
C GLN A 152 -10.15 7.97 -15.21
N LEU A 153 -10.10 6.66 -14.99
CA LEU A 153 -9.83 5.68 -16.02
C LEU A 153 -10.84 4.55 -15.88
N ASN A 154 -11.68 4.37 -16.90
CA ASN A 154 -12.81 3.44 -16.87
C ASN A 154 -13.75 3.72 -15.68
N ASP A 155 -14.02 2.70 -14.86
CA ASP A 155 -14.83 2.71 -13.64
C ASP A 155 -14.02 3.07 -12.38
N MET A 156 -12.75 3.45 -12.54
CA MET A 156 -11.83 3.72 -11.43
C MET A 156 -11.46 5.19 -11.32
N ASN A 157 -11.64 5.75 -10.12
CA ASN A 157 -11.11 7.05 -9.75
C ASN A 157 -9.76 6.84 -9.06
N ILE A 158 -8.77 7.63 -9.45
CA ILE A 158 -7.39 7.45 -9.02
C ILE A 158 -6.88 8.78 -8.50
N ALA A 159 -6.17 8.76 -7.38
CA ALA A 159 -5.39 9.91 -6.95
C ALA A 159 -3.99 9.47 -6.59
N THR A 160 -3.03 10.36 -6.80
CA THR A 160 -1.66 10.09 -6.43
C THR A 160 -0.92 11.34 -6.01
N ALA A 161 0.01 11.21 -5.08
CA ALA A 161 0.86 12.30 -4.63
C ALA A 161 2.28 11.80 -4.42
N PHE A 162 3.25 12.65 -4.71
CA PHE A 162 4.63 12.45 -4.31
C PHE A 162 4.98 13.36 -3.14
N ILE A 163 4.86 12.82 -1.94
CA ILE A 163 5.02 13.53 -0.67
C ILE A 163 6.52 13.65 -0.35
N LYS A 164 6.99 14.89 -0.22
CA LYS A 164 8.38 15.22 0.15
C LYS A 164 8.39 16.06 1.44
N GLU A 165 8.59 15.39 2.55
CA GLU A 165 8.78 16.02 3.86
C GLU A 165 10.25 15.83 4.30
N GLU A 166 10.72 16.62 5.27
CA GLU A 166 12.09 16.49 5.78
C GLU A 166 12.38 15.05 6.25
N GLY A 167 13.26 14.36 5.53
CA GLY A 167 13.62 12.96 5.80
C GLY A 167 12.60 11.90 5.37
N LYS A 168 11.55 12.27 4.63
CA LYS A 168 10.52 11.34 4.15
C LYS A 168 10.15 11.63 2.70
N ARG A 169 10.39 10.65 1.83
CA ARG A 169 9.95 10.61 0.44
C ARG A 169 8.97 9.45 0.29
N CYS A 170 7.74 9.73 -0.11
CA CYS A 170 6.70 8.71 -0.24
C CYS A 170 5.85 8.97 -1.47
N VAL A 171 5.66 7.95 -2.30
CA VAL A 171 4.63 7.97 -3.33
C VAL A 171 3.40 7.29 -2.76
N GLU A 172 2.28 8.00 -2.74
CA GLU A 172 0.98 7.46 -2.37
C GLU A 172 0.10 7.36 -3.63
N CYS A 173 -0.48 6.19 -3.86
CA CYS A 173 -1.46 5.94 -4.91
C CYS A 173 -2.75 5.43 -4.28
N ILE A 174 -3.88 6.01 -4.69
CA ILE A 174 -5.22 5.70 -4.20
C ILE A 174 -6.04 5.28 -5.40
N PHE A 175 -6.57 4.06 -5.36
CA PHE A 175 -7.49 3.53 -6.35
C PHE A 175 -8.87 3.38 -5.71
N VAL A 176 -9.89 3.97 -6.32
CA VAL A 176 -11.26 3.96 -5.81
C VAL A 176 -12.18 3.39 -6.88
N LYS A 177 -12.97 2.41 -6.49
CA LYS A 177 -14.01 1.79 -7.31
C LYS A 177 -15.31 1.65 -6.53
N GLU A 178 -16.41 1.63 -7.25
CA GLU A 178 -17.71 1.27 -6.70
C GLU A 178 -17.96 -0.21 -6.99
N GLU A 179 -18.27 -0.98 -5.96
CA GLU A 179 -18.65 -2.39 -6.09
C GLU A 179 -20.13 -2.55 -5.73
N GLU A 180 -20.83 -3.40 -6.47
CA GLU A 180 -22.16 -3.84 -6.07
C GLU A 180 -22.04 -4.80 -4.88
N GLY A 181 -22.68 -4.44 -3.77
CA GLY A 181 -22.71 -5.21 -2.54
C GLY A 181 -24.13 -5.36 -2.00
N VAL A 182 -24.26 -6.10 -0.90
CA VAL A 182 -25.53 -6.25 -0.19
C VAL A 182 -25.37 -5.65 1.21
N LYS A 183 -26.02 -4.51 1.45
CA LYS A 183 -26.06 -3.88 2.78
C LYS A 183 -27.47 -4.03 3.36
N ASN A 184 -27.56 -4.69 4.52
CA ASN A 184 -28.83 -4.97 5.21
C ASN A 184 -29.87 -5.74 4.36
N GLY A 185 -29.41 -6.54 3.39
CA GLY A 185 -30.30 -7.32 2.50
C GLY A 185 -30.78 -6.56 1.26
N GLU A 186 -30.33 -5.32 1.05
CA GLU A 186 -30.61 -4.53 -0.15
C GLU A 186 -29.34 -4.39 -0.99
N GLU A 187 -29.50 -4.40 -2.31
CA GLU A 187 -28.44 -4.08 -3.25
C GLU A 187 -27.99 -2.63 -3.03
N ALA A 188 -26.71 -2.44 -2.72
CA ALA A 188 -26.13 -1.15 -2.45
C ALA A 188 -24.76 -1.05 -3.11
N LEU A 189 -24.45 0.11 -3.68
CA LEU A 189 -23.10 0.40 -4.13
C LEU A 189 -22.22 0.73 -2.93
N THR A 190 -21.08 0.07 -2.84
CA THR A 190 -20.07 0.29 -1.81
C THR A 190 -18.81 0.86 -2.45
N THR A 191 -18.33 1.98 -1.93
CA THR A 191 -17.06 2.56 -2.37
C THR A 191 -15.91 1.82 -1.69
N ILE A 192 -15.11 1.12 -2.49
CA ILE A 192 -13.90 0.43 -2.04
C ILE A 192 -12.69 1.24 -2.48
N ARG A 193 -11.78 1.45 -1.55
CA ARG A 193 -10.55 2.19 -1.73
C ARG A 193 -9.35 1.30 -1.43
N MET A 194 -8.38 1.33 -2.31
CA MET A 194 -7.08 0.72 -2.12
C MET A 194 -6.00 1.80 -2.14
N ARG A 195 -5.30 1.96 -1.02
CA ARG A 195 -4.22 2.92 -0.85
C ARG A 195 -2.89 2.20 -0.77
N VAL A 196 -1.96 2.58 -1.62
CA VAL A 196 -0.59 2.05 -1.66
C VAL A 196 0.37 3.18 -1.29
N SER A 197 1.19 2.98 -0.27
CA SER A 197 2.22 3.93 0.14
C SER A 197 3.60 3.28 -0.02
N VAL A 198 4.40 3.82 -0.93
CA VAL A 198 5.75 3.37 -1.25
C VAL A 198 6.76 4.39 -0.74
N ASN A 199 7.46 4.05 0.33
CA ASN A 199 8.55 4.88 0.84
C ASN A 199 9.79 4.77 -0.06
N LEU A 200 10.54 5.85 -0.18
CA LEU A 200 11.75 5.93 -1.00
C LEU A 200 12.94 6.39 -0.16
N PHE A 201 14.13 5.93 -0.52
CA PHE A 201 15.39 6.51 -0.08
C PHE A 201 15.69 7.80 -0.87
N ASP A 202 16.71 8.56 -0.45
CA ASP A 202 17.13 9.80 -1.14
C ASP A 202 17.58 9.57 -2.58
N ASN A 203 18.06 8.37 -2.89
CA ASN A 203 18.44 7.93 -4.23
C ASN A 203 17.27 7.35 -5.04
N ASN A 204 16.02 7.59 -4.62
CA ASN A 204 14.79 7.10 -5.27
C ASN A 204 14.60 5.58 -5.28
N GLN A 205 15.46 4.80 -4.60
CA GLN A 205 15.21 3.37 -4.44
C GLN A 205 14.05 3.12 -3.48
N ILE A 206 13.25 2.09 -3.75
CA ILE A 206 12.17 1.68 -2.84
C ILE A 206 12.76 1.29 -1.49
N LYS A 207 12.19 1.87 -0.43
CA LYS A 207 12.49 1.56 0.95
C LYS A 207 11.44 0.62 1.51
N SER A 208 11.90 -0.52 2.02
CA SER A 208 11.02 -1.45 2.74
C SER A 208 10.53 -0.83 4.06
N PRO A 209 9.26 -1.03 4.44
CA PRO A 209 8.24 -1.79 3.73
C PRO A 209 7.32 -0.93 2.84
N ILE A 210 6.55 -1.62 1.97
CA ILE A 210 5.41 -1.06 1.23
C ILE A 210 4.16 -1.26 2.09
N HIS A 211 3.35 -0.21 2.25
CA HIS A 211 2.08 -0.32 2.96
C HIS A 211 0.92 -0.34 1.96
N VAL A 212 0.00 -1.27 2.16
CA VAL A 212 -1.25 -1.34 1.40
C VAL A 212 -2.41 -1.33 2.38
N THR A 213 -3.38 -0.45 2.12
CA THR A 213 -4.59 -0.36 2.92
C THR A 213 -5.80 -0.58 2.02
N ARG A 214 -6.63 -1.56 2.35
CA ARG A 214 -7.91 -1.83 1.67
C ARG A 214 -9.02 -1.38 2.60
N GLU A 215 -9.84 -0.46 2.14
CA GLU A 215 -10.81 0.25 2.98
C GLU A 215 -12.16 0.34 2.25
N GLU A 216 -13.25 0.30 3.00
CA GLU A 216 -14.60 0.58 2.55
C GLU A 216 -15.08 1.90 3.15
N LYS A 217 -15.76 2.72 2.36
CA LYS A 217 -16.37 3.96 2.85
C LYS A 217 -17.54 3.65 3.78
N THR A 218 -17.46 4.13 5.02
CA THR A 218 -18.48 3.93 6.06
C THR A 218 -19.38 5.14 6.24
N SER A 219 -18.90 6.34 5.89
CA SER A 219 -19.63 7.61 6.00
C SER A 219 -19.08 8.63 5.00
N ASP A 220 -19.95 9.45 4.43
CA ASP A 220 -19.53 10.62 3.63
C ASP A 220 -19.06 11.79 4.49
N THR A 221 -19.42 11.77 5.78
CA THR A 221 -18.99 12.78 6.76
C THR A 221 -17.89 12.20 7.62
N SER A 222 -16.77 12.92 7.70
CA SER A 222 -15.65 12.55 8.56
C SER A 222 -16.02 12.70 10.03
N SER A 223 -15.55 11.77 10.85
CA SER A 223 -15.53 11.92 12.30
C SER A 223 -14.29 12.64 12.82
N SER A 224 -13.36 13.03 11.95
CA SER A 224 -12.03 13.57 12.30
C SER A 224 -11.27 12.65 13.27
N GLY A 225 -11.51 11.34 13.20
CA GLY A 225 -10.94 10.33 14.09
C GLY A 225 -11.45 10.37 15.53
N THR A 226 -12.62 10.97 15.77
CA THR A 226 -13.27 11.00 17.09
C THR A 226 -14.15 9.78 17.35
N ILE A 227 -14.24 8.85 16.38
CA ILE A 227 -14.99 7.59 16.52
C ILE A 227 -14.55 6.75 17.74
N ALA A 228 -13.31 6.88 18.18
CA ALA A 228 -12.79 6.21 19.38
C ALA A 228 -12.98 7.01 20.68
N ASP A 229 -13.42 8.27 20.60
CA ASP A 229 -13.53 9.16 21.76
C ASP A 229 -14.81 8.84 22.56
N GLY A 230 -14.70 8.81 23.88
CA GLY A 230 -15.87 8.75 24.78
C GLY A 230 -16.32 7.36 25.22
N GLY A 231 -15.51 6.33 25.04
CA GLY A 231 -15.82 5.00 25.56
C GLY A 231 -14.84 3.90 25.19
N GLY A 232 -13.96 4.12 24.22
CA GLY A 232 -13.15 3.09 23.58
C GLY A 232 -13.83 2.53 22.33
N LEU A 233 -13.08 1.79 21.51
CA LEU A 233 -13.64 1.03 20.40
C LEU A 233 -13.83 -0.41 20.82
N ASP A 234 -15.07 -0.90 20.76
CA ASP A 234 -15.33 -2.32 20.95
C ASP A 234 -15.19 -3.09 19.62
N ALA A 235 -14.91 -4.39 19.70
CA ALA A 235 -14.71 -5.25 18.53
C ALA A 235 -15.93 -5.32 17.61
N ARG A 236 -17.15 -5.18 18.14
CA ARG A 236 -18.38 -5.19 17.33
C ARG A 236 -18.50 -3.90 16.50
N THR A 237 -18.09 -2.76 17.06
CA THR A 237 -18.05 -1.47 16.36
C THR A 237 -17.01 -1.51 15.25
N VAL A 238 -15.79 -1.99 15.54
CA VAL A 238 -14.73 -2.16 14.53
C VAL A 238 -15.17 -3.12 13.42
N SER A 239 -15.69 -4.30 13.77
CA SER A 239 -16.20 -5.27 12.80
C SER A 239 -17.33 -4.71 11.92
N LYS A 240 -18.14 -3.79 12.44
CA LYS A 240 -19.20 -3.13 11.67
C LYS A 240 -18.61 -2.12 10.68
N LEU A 241 -17.58 -1.37 11.08
CA LEU A 241 -16.94 -0.36 10.24
C LEU A 241 -16.09 -1.00 9.12
N ILE A 242 -15.41 -2.10 9.39
CA ILE A 242 -14.57 -2.81 8.40
C ILE A 242 -15.42 -3.67 7.44
N GLY A 243 -16.67 -3.95 7.80
CA GLY A 243 -17.51 -4.94 7.15
C GLY A 243 -17.36 -6.29 7.86
N ARG A 244 -18.49 -6.89 8.25
CA ARG A 244 -18.49 -8.13 9.05
C ARG A 244 -17.89 -9.30 8.28
N GLU A 245 -18.04 -9.27 6.98
CA GLU A 245 -17.48 -10.22 6.02
C GLU A 245 -15.97 -10.03 5.82
N ASN A 246 -15.40 -8.88 6.18
CA ASN A 246 -13.96 -8.64 6.12
C ASN A 246 -13.30 -8.82 7.51
N ALA A 247 -14.06 -8.70 8.59
CA ALA A 247 -13.57 -8.98 9.95
C ALA A 247 -13.06 -10.42 10.08
N ASN A 248 -11.88 -10.59 10.68
CA ASN A 248 -11.18 -11.88 10.84
C ASN A 248 -10.77 -12.59 9.53
N LYS A 249 -10.88 -11.93 8.37
CA LYS A 249 -10.32 -12.46 7.12
C LYS A 249 -8.88 -12.01 6.93
N PRO A 250 -8.04 -12.82 6.25
CA PRO A 250 -6.74 -12.35 5.81
C PRO A 250 -6.91 -11.15 4.88
N PHE A 251 -5.86 -10.32 4.79
CA PHE A 251 -5.85 -9.12 3.93
C PHE A 251 -6.26 -9.42 2.47
N CYS A 252 -5.90 -10.60 1.98
CA CYS A 252 -6.32 -11.12 0.69
C CYS A 252 -6.40 -12.66 0.77
N GLU A 253 -7.39 -13.25 0.10
CA GLU A 253 -7.56 -14.70 -0.02
C GLU A 253 -6.68 -15.31 -1.13
N GLU A 254 -6.16 -14.49 -2.06
CA GLU A 254 -5.32 -14.97 -3.16
C GLU A 254 -3.96 -15.45 -2.62
N GLU A 255 -3.63 -16.72 -2.88
CA GLU A 255 -2.29 -17.23 -2.65
C GLU A 255 -1.31 -16.46 -3.55
N LEU A 256 -0.36 -15.77 -2.91
CA LEU A 256 0.70 -15.06 -3.61
C LEU A 256 1.53 -16.04 -4.44
N SER A 257 1.41 -15.95 -5.76
CA SER A 257 2.42 -16.55 -6.63
C SER A 257 3.71 -15.75 -6.47
N GLU A 258 4.72 -16.32 -5.80
CA GLU A 258 6.07 -15.75 -5.69
C GLU A 258 6.66 -15.58 -7.10
N THR A 259 6.37 -14.47 -7.78
CA THR A 259 6.93 -14.18 -9.09
C THR A 259 7.43 -12.76 -9.09
N ILE A 260 8.68 -12.60 -8.66
CA ILE A 260 9.46 -11.40 -8.97
C ILE A 260 9.89 -11.55 -10.42
N GLU A 261 9.35 -10.70 -11.28
CA GLU A 261 9.80 -10.60 -12.67
C GLU A 261 10.84 -9.47 -12.70
N SER A 262 12.11 -9.85 -12.81
CA SER A 262 13.21 -8.91 -13.01
C SER A 262 13.60 -8.93 -14.48
N ASP A 263 13.28 -7.85 -15.18
CA ASP A 263 13.86 -7.55 -16.49
C ASP A 263 15.15 -6.73 -16.29
N ALA A 264 15.95 -6.57 -17.35
CA ALA A 264 17.24 -5.87 -17.27
C ALA A 264 17.13 -4.45 -16.66
N ASP A 265 15.98 -3.81 -16.84
CA ASP A 265 15.77 -2.41 -16.44
C ASP A 265 14.79 -2.26 -15.25
N PHE A 266 13.94 -3.26 -14.98
CA PHE A 266 12.82 -3.15 -14.04
C PHE A 266 12.69 -4.36 -13.11
N THR A 267 12.32 -4.09 -11.87
CA THR A 267 11.83 -5.09 -10.93
C THR A 267 10.32 -4.91 -10.77
N THR A 268 9.58 -5.99 -10.96
CA THR A 268 8.14 -6.05 -10.75
C THR A 268 7.83 -6.85 -9.49
N LEU A 269 7.14 -6.21 -8.54
CA LEU A 269 6.56 -6.84 -7.37
C LEU A 269 5.07 -7.04 -7.60
N LYS A 270 4.62 -8.29 -7.62
CA LYS A 270 3.19 -8.62 -7.60
C LYS A 270 2.76 -8.72 -6.14
N LEU A 271 1.82 -7.87 -5.75
CA LEU A 271 1.24 -7.81 -4.42
C LEU A 271 -0.20 -8.35 -4.47
N PRO A 272 -0.82 -8.70 -3.32
CA PRO A 272 -2.18 -9.22 -3.32
C PRO A 272 -3.22 -8.23 -3.86
N CYS A 273 -4.43 -8.73 -4.10
CA CYS A 273 -5.55 -7.94 -4.63
C CYS A 273 -5.29 -7.38 -6.04
N GLY A 274 -4.49 -8.08 -6.85
CA GLY A 274 -4.12 -7.63 -8.19
C GLY A 274 -3.26 -6.37 -8.23
N LEU A 275 -2.52 -6.07 -7.15
CA LEU A 275 -1.59 -4.95 -7.13
C LEU A 275 -0.25 -5.31 -7.79
N GLN A 276 0.36 -4.32 -8.43
CA GLN A 276 1.70 -4.42 -8.98
C GLN A 276 2.48 -3.15 -8.65
N VAL A 277 3.73 -3.32 -8.19
CA VAL A 277 4.68 -2.21 -8.06
C VAL A 277 5.86 -2.51 -8.96
N ARG A 278 6.02 -1.73 -10.03
CA ARG A 278 7.13 -1.85 -10.98
C ARG A 278 8.06 -0.66 -10.77
N TYR A 279 9.35 -0.92 -10.59
CA TYR A 279 10.32 0.14 -10.40
C TYR A 279 11.62 -0.18 -11.11
N SER A 280 12.29 0.88 -11.51
CA SER A 280 13.53 0.78 -12.25
C SER A 280 14.72 0.66 -11.29
N SER A 281 15.63 -0.28 -11.58
CA SER A 281 16.75 -0.62 -10.68
C SER A 281 18.04 0.14 -10.97
N GLY A 282 18.04 0.99 -12.00
CA GLY A 282 19.20 1.72 -12.48
C GLY A 282 19.48 3.01 -11.70
N PRO A 283 20.75 3.46 -11.62
CA PRO A 283 21.13 4.72 -10.96
C PRO A 283 20.62 5.97 -11.67
N SER A 284 20.12 5.83 -12.91
CA SER A 284 19.61 6.90 -13.74
C SER A 284 18.12 6.79 -14.03
N SER A 285 17.43 5.87 -13.36
CA SER A 285 16.03 5.59 -13.64
C SER A 285 15.16 6.04 -12.47
N SER A 286 14.34 7.05 -12.73
CA SER A 286 13.46 7.72 -11.78
C SER A 286 12.02 7.23 -11.85
N LEU A 287 11.77 6.08 -12.51
CA LEU A 287 10.40 5.63 -12.77
C LEU A 287 9.94 4.64 -11.69
N LEU A 288 8.84 5.00 -11.02
CA LEU A 288 8.05 4.13 -10.16
C LEU A 288 6.65 4.01 -10.75
N GLU A 289 6.14 2.80 -10.80
CA GLU A 289 4.81 2.52 -11.30
C GLU A 289 4.02 1.70 -10.28
N VAL A 290 2.77 2.10 -10.05
CA VAL A 290 1.84 1.38 -9.21
C VAL A 290 0.62 1.03 -10.06
N GLY A 291 0.42 -0.26 -10.25
CA GLY A 291 -0.66 -0.83 -11.03
C GLY A 291 -1.71 -1.50 -10.15
N LEU A 292 -2.97 -1.35 -10.51
CA LEU A 292 -4.06 -2.18 -10.00
C LEU A 292 -4.74 -2.90 -11.15
N LYS A 293 -4.86 -4.22 -11.06
CA LYS A 293 -5.57 -5.05 -12.04
C LYS A 293 -7.02 -4.59 -12.13
N GLY A 294 -7.47 -4.34 -13.36
CA GLY A 294 -8.86 -3.98 -13.64
C GLY A 294 -9.84 -5.10 -13.29
N THR A 295 -11.11 -4.74 -13.16
CA THR A 295 -12.24 -5.65 -12.87
C THR A 295 -12.73 -6.43 -14.09
N GLY A 296 -12.22 -6.11 -15.29
CA GLY A 296 -12.59 -6.76 -16.55
C GLY A 296 -12.03 -8.18 -16.72
N SER A 297 -12.57 -8.92 -17.70
CA SER A 297 -12.03 -10.23 -18.12
C SER A 297 -10.60 -10.14 -18.67
N ASP A 298 -10.21 -8.95 -19.10
CA ASP A 298 -8.88 -8.67 -19.62
C ASP A 298 -7.94 -8.42 -18.45
N SER A 299 -6.77 -9.04 -18.47
CA SER A 299 -5.74 -8.90 -17.42
C SER A 299 -5.07 -7.52 -17.44
N SER A 300 -5.80 -6.47 -17.82
CA SER A 300 -5.29 -5.12 -17.94
C SER A 300 -5.06 -4.49 -16.56
N TYR A 301 -4.02 -3.69 -16.45
CA TYR A 301 -3.69 -2.92 -15.26
C TYR A 301 -3.94 -1.44 -15.50
N VAL A 302 -4.49 -0.78 -14.49
CA VAL A 302 -4.49 0.68 -14.38
C VAL A 302 -3.20 1.08 -13.72
N VAL A 303 -2.29 1.70 -14.46
CA VAL A 303 -0.91 1.98 -14.02
C VAL A 303 -0.71 3.48 -13.84
N VAL A 304 -0.35 3.88 -12.62
CA VAL A 304 0.12 5.23 -12.31
C VAL A 304 1.63 5.23 -12.37
N LYS A 305 2.20 6.06 -13.26
CA LYS A 305 3.64 6.21 -13.46
C LYS A 305 4.10 7.52 -12.84
N HIS A 306 5.11 7.46 -11.98
CA HIS A 306 5.75 8.61 -11.36
C HIS A 306 7.15 8.77 -11.90
N ASP A 307 7.41 9.94 -12.48
CA ASP A 307 8.78 10.40 -12.66
C ASP A 307 9.25 11.11 -11.39
N LEU A 308 10.08 10.42 -10.61
CA LEU A 308 10.55 10.87 -9.31
C LEU A 308 11.49 12.08 -9.38
N GLU A 309 11.99 12.44 -10.57
CA GLU A 309 12.77 13.66 -10.78
C GLU A 309 11.85 14.87 -10.97
N SER A 310 10.93 14.80 -11.93
CA SER A 310 9.99 15.89 -12.22
C SER A 310 8.82 15.98 -11.22
N SER A 311 8.59 14.93 -10.44
CA SER A 311 7.44 14.78 -9.53
C SER A 311 6.09 14.85 -10.24
N GLN A 312 6.06 14.48 -11.52
CA GLN A 312 4.85 14.40 -12.32
C GLN A 312 4.37 12.96 -12.37
N ALA A 313 3.04 12.78 -12.37
CA ALA A 313 2.43 11.49 -12.61
C ALA A 313 1.68 11.44 -13.95
N THR A 314 1.63 10.24 -14.53
CA THR A 314 0.74 9.92 -15.65
C THR A 314 -0.02 8.65 -15.33
N CYS A 315 -1.19 8.46 -15.93
CA CYS A 315 -2.01 7.28 -15.73
C CYS A 315 -2.39 6.66 -17.07
N ASP A 316 -2.07 5.38 -17.24
CA ASP A 316 -2.33 4.61 -18.47
C ASP A 316 -3.07 3.29 -18.15
N GLN A 317 -3.72 2.71 -19.16
CA GLN A 317 -4.18 1.32 -19.12
C GLN A 317 -3.19 0.46 -19.89
N GLU A 318 -2.61 -0.56 -19.23
CA GLU A 318 -1.69 -1.55 -19.81
C GLU A 318 -2.33 -2.92 -19.97
#